data_AF-A0A5K1FJI5-F1
#
_entry.id   AF-A0A5K1FJI5-F1
#
_cell.length_a   1.000
_cell.length_b   1.000
_cell.length_c   1.000
_cell.angle_alpha   90.00
_cell.angle_beta   90.00
_cell.angle_gamma   90.00
#
_symmetry.space_group_name_H-M   'P 1'
#
loop_
_entity.id
_entity.type
_entity.pdbx_description
1 polymer ?
#
loop_
_entity_poly.entity_id
_entity_poly.type
_entity_poly.pdbx_seq_one_letter_code
_entity_poly.pdbx_strand_id
1 'polypeptide(L)'
;HLYCALGFPPQTGNQHVDLNFRGVNYSAEVYLNGHKKDLEKGMFLRHSLDVTDIVNLQGKNMLAVLVYPPDNPGKIPLEGGQGGDHE
;
A
#
# COMPACT_ATOMS: atom_id res chain seq x y z
N HIS A 1 -1.42 6.39 -9.05
CA HIS A 1 -0.77 6.80 -7.79
C HIS A 1 -1.86 7.17 -6.81
N LEU A 2 -1.69 6.85 -5.52
CA LEU A 2 -2.62 7.23 -4.46
C LEU A 2 -1.93 8.19 -3.49
N TYR A 3 -2.61 9.26 -3.10
CA TYR A 3 -2.14 10.21 -2.09
C TYR A 3 -3.22 10.36 -1.01
N CYS A 4 -2.83 10.30 0.26
CA CYS A 4 -3.75 10.40 1.38
C CYS A 4 -3.11 11.17 2.54
N ALA A 5 -3.84 12.15 3.09
CA ALA A 5 -3.48 12.80 4.33
C ALA A 5 -4.13 12.06 5.51
N LEU A 6 -3.30 11.66 6.48
CA LEU A 6 -3.76 10.93 7.67
C LEU A 6 -3.55 11.80 8.92
N GLY A 7 -4.56 11.82 9.80
CA GLY A 7 -4.48 12.43 11.11
C GLY A 7 -4.84 11.40 12.18
N PHE A 8 -4.22 11.53 13.35
CA PHE A 8 -4.52 10.69 14.50
C PHE A 8 -5.32 11.51 15.53
N PRO A 9 -6.24 10.89 16.29
CA PRO A 9 -6.78 11.51 17.49
C PRO A 9 -5.64 11.70 18.52
N PRO A 10 -5.83 12.56 19.54
CA PRO A 10 -4.83 12.73 20.60
C PRO A 10 -4.42 11.38 21.19
N GLN A 11 -3.12 11.12 21.17
CA GLN A 11 -2.54 9.85 21.64
C GLN A 11 -1.80 10.06 22.97
N THR A 12 -1.92 9.10 23.89
CA THR A 12 -1.14 9.04 25.13
C THR A 12 -0.24 7.79 25.12
N GLY A 13 1.01 7.94 25.60
CA GLY A 13 1.99 6.85 25.69
C GLY A 13 2.71 6.50 24.38
N ASN A 14 3.62 5.52 24.45
CA ASN A 14 4.24 4.94 23.26
C ASN A 14 3.22 4.06 22.54
N GLN A 15 2.97 4.34 21.26
CA GLN A 15 2.06 3.55 20.44
C GLN A 15 2.84 2.88 19.32
N HIS A 16 2.51 1.61 19.10
CA HIS A 16 2.92 0.90 17.91
C HIS A 16 1.91 1.17 16.80
N VAL A 17 2.39 1.49 15.60
CA VAL A 17 1.54 1.82 14.45
C VAL A 17 1.96 1.00 13.25
N ASP A 18 1.01 0.23 12.72
CA ASP A 18 1.14 -0.51 11.47
C ASP A 18 0.36 0.15 10.33
N LEU A 19 0.98 0.28 9.16
CA LEU A 19 0.29 0.56 7.91
C LEU A 19 -0.02 -0.77 7.19
N ASN A 20 -1.32 -1.05 7.05
CA ASN A 20 -1.81 -2.33 6.54
C ASN A 20 -2.36 -2.21 5.11
N PHE A 21 -1.73 -2.93 4.17
CA PHE A 21 -2.23 -3.12 2.81
C PHE A 21 -2.91 -4.49 2.71
N ARG A 22 -4.20 -4.51 2.38
CA ARG A 22 -4.97 -5.76 2.23
C ARG A 22 -4.75 -6.45 0.90
N GLY A 23 -4.14 -5.77 -0.05
CA GLY A 23 -3.83 -6.26 -1.38
C GLY A 23 -3.24 -5.15 -2.24
N VAL A 24 -2.18 -5.47 -2.97
CA VAL A 24 -1.62 -4.66 -4.05
C VAL A 24 -1.53 -5.55 -5.28
N ASN A 25 -1.76 -4.98 -6.46
CA ASN A 25 -1.52 -5.67 -7.72
C ASN A 25 -0.74 -4.71 -8.65
N TYR A 26 0.56 -4.92 -8.92
CA TYR A 26 1.39 -6.11 -8.62
C TYR A 26 2.54 -5.84 -7.66
N SER A 27 3.11 -4.64 -7.67
CA SER A 27 4.08 -4.18 -6.66
C SER A 27 3.83 -2.72 -6.37
N ALA A 28 4.39 -2.20 -5.29
CA ALA A 28 4.29 -0.79 -5.00
C ALA A 28 5.49 -0.25 -4.22
N GLU A 29 5.73 1.05 -4.41
CA GLU A 29 6.50 1.86 -3.49
C GLU A 29 5.55 2.63 -2.59
N VAL A 30 5.81 2.56 -1.29
CA VAL A 30 5.06 3.25 -0.24
C VAL A 30 5.95 4.33 0.35
N TYR A 31 5.44 5.54 0.39
CA TYR A 31 6.09 6.69 1.00
C TYR A 31 5.24 7.21 2.15
N LEU A 32 5.79 7.25 3.35
CA LEU A 32 5.17 7.92 4.50
C LEU A 32 6.08 9.04 4.97
N ASN A 33 5.61 10.28 4.94
CA ASN A 33 6.38 11.47 5.32
C ASN A 33 7.76 11.57 4.62
N GLY A 34 7.85 11.07 3.39
CA GLY A 34 9.10 11.02 2.61
C GLY A 34 9.96 9.77 2.81
N HIS A 35 9.65 8.90 3.78
CA HIS A 35 10.33 7.63 3.98
C HIS A 35 9.78 6.57 3.04
N LYS A 36 10.65 5.99 2.20
CA LYS A 36 10.29 4.96 1.22
C LYS A 36 10.37 3.54 1.81
N LYS A 37 9.41 2.70 1.46
CA LYS A 37 9.42 1.23 1.59
C LYS A 37 8.91 0.59 0.31
N ASP A 38 9.57 -0.47 -0.15
CA ASP A 38 9.11 -1.27 -1.28
C ASP A 38 8.23 -2.42 -0.78
N LEU A 39 7.11 -2.67 -1.47
CA LEU A 39 6.29 -3.86 -1.28
C LEU A 39 6.69 -4.93 -2.28
N GLU A 40 6.68 -6.18 -1.83
CA GLU A 40 7.02 -7.33 -2.67
C GLU A 40 6.10 -7.46 -3.88
N LYS A 41 6.65 -8.02 -4.96
CA LYS A 41 5.92 -8.35 -6.18
C LYS A 41 4.98 -9.53 -5.92
N GLY A 42 3.69 -9.35 -6.17
CA GLY A 42 2.70 -10.41 -6.04
C GLY A 42 1.28 -9.90 -6.23
N MET A 43 0.36 -10.80 -6.57
CA MET A 43 -1.05 -10.45 -6.70
C MET A 43 -1.74 -10.56 -5.34
N PHE A 44 -2.31 -9.45 -4.88
CA PHE A 44 -3.16 -9.37 -3.68
C PHE A 44 -2.47 -9.82 -2.37
N LEU A 45 -1.15 -9.69 -2.31
CA LEU A 45 -0.40 -9.94 -1.09
C LEU A 45 -0.81 -8.93 0.00
N ARG A 46 -0.85 -9.42 1.25
CA ARG A 46 -1.05 -8.58 2.43
C ARG A 46 0.30 -8.09 2.93
N HIS A 47 0.39 -6.81 3.25
CA HIS A 47 1.59 -6.22 3.84
C HIS A 47 1.22 -5.47 5.11
N SER A 48 2.00 -5.66 6.18
CA SER A 48 2.00 -4.80 7.36
C SER A 48 3.37 -4.15 7.44
N LEU A 49 3.39 -2.83 7.52
CA LEU A 49 4.62 -2.07 7.69
C LEU A 49 4.59 -1.39 9.06
N ASP A 50 5.56 -1.71 9.91
CA ASP A 50 5.79 -0.93 11.12
C ASP A 50 6.26 0.47 10.72
N VAL A 51 5.47 1.48 11.09
CA VAL A 51 5.72 2.89 10.82
C VAL A 51 5.85 3.72 12.11
N THR A 52 6.00 3.06 13.25
CA THR A 52 6.03 3.67 14.58
C THR A 52 7.03 4.82 14.66
N ASP A 53 8.21 4.66 14.07
CA ASP A 53 9.30 5.64 14.17
C ASP A 53 9.20 6.82 13.19
N ILE A 54 8.31 6.75 12.20
CA ILE A 54 8.23 7.74 11.11
C ILE A 54 6.89 8.46 11.06
N VAL A 55 5.90 7.97 11.79
CA VAL A 55 4.57 8.55 11.87
C VAL A 55 4.57 9.75 12.82
N ASN A 56 3.97 10.86 12.39
CA ASN A 56 3.72 12.02 13.21
C ASN A 56 2.42 11.83 14.00
N LEU A 57 2.51 11.43 15.26
CA LEU A 57 1.35 11.19 16.13
C LEU A 57 0.59 12.47 16.52
N GLN A 58 1.21 13.64 16.41
CA GLN A 58 0.64 14.93 16.84
C GLN A 58 0.32 15.86 15.67
N GLY A 59 0.46 15.38 14.43
CA GLY A 59 0.33 16.21 13.25
C GLY A 59 -0.16 15.44 12.02
N LYS A 60 -0.08 16.10 10.87
CA LYS A 60 -0.47 15.51 9.60
C LYS A 60 0.61 14.54 9.12
N ASN A 61 0.16 13.41 8.58
CA ASN A 61 0.99 12.46 7.87
C ASN A 61 0.61 12.47 6.40
N MET A 62 1.59 12.32 5.52
CA MET A 62 1.37 12.19 4.09
C MET A 62 1.78 10.80 3.64
N LEU A 63 0.80 10.04 3.16
CA LEU A 63 0.98 8.74 2.53
C LEU A 63 0.89 8.89 1.01
N ALA A 64 1.91 8.42 0.30
CA ALA A 64 1.86 8.25 -1.15
C ALA A 64 2.18 6.80 -1.53
N VAL A 65 1.43 6.26 -2.49
CA VAL A 65 1.61 4.89 -2.98
C VAL A 65 1.70 4.89 -4.49
N LEU A 66 2.82 4.41 -5.00
CA LEU A 66 3.12 4.24 -6.41
C LEU A 66 3.01 2.75 -6.75
N VAL A 67 1.94 2.38 -7.45
CA VAL A 67 1.64 0.99 -7.81
C VAL A 67 2.12 0.72 -9.23
N TYR A 68 2.82 -0.40 -9.42
CA TYR A 68 3.33 -0.84 -10.70
C TYR A 68 2.58 -2.10 -11.20
N PRO A 69 2.32 -2.19 -12.51
CA PRO A 69 1.77 -3.41 -13.12
C PRO A 69 2.82 -4.54 -13.10
N PRO A 70 2.42 -5.80 -13.41
CA PRO A 70 3.37 -6.88 -13.68
C PRO A 70 4.30 -6.53 -14.84
N ASP A 71 5.57 -6.94 -14.77
CA ASP A 71 6.56 -6.68 -15.83
C ASP A 71 6.12 -7.28 -17.18
N ASN A 72 5.44 -8.43 -17.13
CA ASN A 72 4.91 -9.15 -18.28
C ASN A 72 3.42 -9.48 -18.05
N PRO A 73 2.47 -8.59 -18.42
CA PRO A 73 1.05 -8.75 -18.10
C PRO A 73 0.32 -9.87 -18.88
N GLY A 74 1.05 -10.70 -19.64
CA GLY A 74 0.46 -11.67 -20.56
C GLY A 74 -0.26 -11.02 -21.75
N LYS A 75 -0.81 -11.83 -22.65
CA LYS A 75 -1.74 -11.37 -23.69
C LYS A 75 -3.16 -11.67 -23.23
N ILE A 76 -4.03 -10.67 -23.24
CA ILE A 76 -5.47 -10.87 -23.02
C ILE A 76 -6.04 -11.52 -24.29
N PRO A 77 -6.64 -12.72 -24.22
CA PRO A 77 -7.36 -13.29 -25.35
C PRO A 77 -8.53 -12.41 -25.77
N LEU A 78 -8.83 -12.34 -27.08
CA LEU A 78 -9.95 -11.56 -27.62
C LEU A 78 -11.33 -12.01 -27.08
N GLU A 79 -11.44 -13.26 -26.64
CA GLU A 79 -12.69 -13.92 -26.21
C GLU A 79 -12.89 -13.92 -24.67
N GLY A 80 -12.04 -13.25 -23.87
CA GLY A 80 -12.27 -13.15 -22.43
C GLY A 80 -11.03 -12.85 -21.58
N GLY A 81 -11.23 -12.09 -20.50
CA GLY A 81 -10.21 -11.78 -19.49
C GLY A 81 -10.32 -12.68 -18.25
N GLN A 82 -9.24 -12.81 -17.48
CA GLN A 82 -9.19 -13.58 -16.21
C GLN A 82 -9.95 -12.92 -15.04
N GLY A 83 -10.99 -12.14 -15.32
CA GLY A 83 -11.84 -11.56 -14.28
C GLY A 83 -12.74 -12.65 -13.74
N GLY A 84 -12.24 -13.44 -12.79
CA GLY A 84 -12.92 -14.63 -12.27
C GLY A 84 -14.41 -14.43 -12.00
N ASP A 85 -15.21 -14.92 -12.92
CA ASP A 85 -16.64 -15.20 -12.81
C ASP A 85 -16.85 -16.67 -13.21
N HIS A 86 -16.36 -17.57 -12.35
CA HIS A 86 -16.82 -18.94 -12.32
C HIS A 86 -17.75 -19.07 -11.10
N GLU A 87 -19.05 -18.95 -11.39
CA GLU A 87 -20.25 -19.19 -10.55
C GLU A 87 -20.45 -18.36 -9.28
#